data_AF-A0A936MTM0-F1
#
_entry.id   AF-A0A936MTM0-F1
#
_cell.length_a   1.000
_cell.length_b   1.000
_cell.length_c   1.000
_cell.angle_alpha   90.00
_cell.angle_beta   90.00
_cell.angle_gamma   90.00
#
_symmetry.space_group_name_H-M   'P 1'
#
loop_
_entity.id
_entity.type
_entity.pdbx_description
1 polymer ?
#
loop_
_entity_poly.entity_id
_entity_poly.type
_entity_poly.pdbx_seq_one_letter_code
_entity_poly.pdbx_strand_id
1 'polypeptide(L)'
;MGLYFWLGLLISSASLSIRALHASKRERFRIGVYAGALRALTVIPLGTLLVVAYFPRLTGPLPWLGPLVVVAIALMPSSSFVALGKAFRLMQNAPAIQEEQASRPFNAWLPVVIVDAILVVIALVVVLLSHPWQ
;
A
#
# COMPACT_ATOMS: atom_id res chain seq x y z
N MET A 1 9.07 6.40 -16.58
CA MET A 1 7.70 6.72 -16.09
C MET A 1 7.68 8.15 -15.58
N GLY A 2 6.65 8.94 -15.89
CA GLY A 2 6.60 10.37 -15.49
C GLY A 2 6.00 10.60 -14.09
N LEU A 3 6.25 11.78 -13.50
CA LEU A 3 5.74 12.22 -12.18
C LEU A 3 4.22 12.01 -12.03
N TYR A 4 3.44 12.33 -13.08
CA TYR A 4 1.97 12.22 -13.06
C TYR A 4 1.48 10.79 -12.85
N PHE A 5 2.20 9.79 -13.37
CA PHE A 5 1.87 8.38 -13.15
C PHE A 5 2.00 8.02 -11.67
N TRP A 6 3.12 8.41 -11.04
CA TRP A 6 3.37 8.14 -9.63
C TRP A 6 2.41 8.89 -8.71
N LEU A 7 2.09 10.15 -9.02
CA LEU A 7 1.09 10.92 -8.28
C LEU A 7 -0.31 10.31 -8.42
N GLY A 8 -0.73 9.95 -9.64
CA GLY A 8 -2.04 9.31 -9.87
C GLY A 8 -2.18 7.98 -9.13
N LEU A 9 -1.10 7.21 -9.09
CA LEU A 9 -1.04 5.94 -8.37
C LEU A 9 -1.05 6.14 -6.84
N LEU A 10 -0.33 7.13 -6.32
CA LEU A 10 -0.39 7.49 -4.89
C LEU A 10 -1.77 7.97 -4.47
N ILE A 11 -2.42 8.81 -5.28
CA ILE A 11 -3.78 9.31 -5.01
C ILE A 11 -4.77 8.14 -5.00
N SER A 12 -4.70 7.26 -6.00
CA SER A 12 -5.56 6.07 -6.08
C SER A 12 -5.34 5.14 -4.89
N SER A 13 -4.09 4.89 -4.52
CA SER A 13 -3.73 4.10 -3.35
C SER A 13 -4.21 4.74 -2.05
N ALA A 14 -4.09 6.05 -1.90
CA ALA A 14 -4.60 6.80 -0.75
C ALA A 14 -6.12 6.72 -0.65
N SER A 15 -6.85 6.94 -1.73
CA SER A 15 -8.31 6.84 -1.77
C SER A 15 -8.81 5.44 -1.41
N LEU A 16 -8.18 4.40 -1.96
CA LEU A 16 -8.51 3.01 -1.63
C LEU A 16 -8.17 2.69 -0.16
N SER A 17 -7.05 3.19 0.35
CA SER A 17 -6.65 3.00 1.75
C SER A 17 -7.60 3.70 2.72
N ILE A 18 -8.09 4.90 2.39
CA ILE A 18 -9.10 5.62 3.19
C ILE A 18 -10.42 4.85 3.19
N ARG A 19 -10.87 4.34 2.04
CA ARG A 19 -12.07 3.49 1.95
C ARG A 19 -11.92 2.22 2.78
N ALA A 20 -10.78 1.53 2.68
CA ALA A 20 -10.49 0.32 3.45
C ALA A 20 -10.42 0.62 4.96
N LEU A 21 -9.85 1.75 5.37
CA LEU A 21 -9.80 2.20 6.76
C LEU A 21 -11.19 2.51 7.31
N HIS A 22 -12.02 3.22 6.54
CA HIS A 22 -13.40 3.53 6.93
C HIS A 22 -14.25 2.26 7.07
N ALA A 23 -14.13 1.34 6.11
CA ALA A 23 -14.78 0.03 6.19
C ALA A 23 -14.28 -0.77 7.41
N SER A 24 -12.97 -0.77 7.68
CA SER A 24 -12.40 -1.48 8.85
C SER A 24 -12.89 -0.89 10.17
N LYS A 25 -13.05 0.43 10.27
CA LYS A 25 -13.64 1.08 11.45
C LYS A 25 -15.11 0.69 11.63
N ARG A 26 -15.89 0.70 10.55
CA ARG A 26 -17.31 0.33 10.57
C ARG A 26 -17.52 -1.11 11.03
N GLU A 27 -16.71 -2.04 10.53
CA GLU A 27 -16.78 -3.47 10.84
C GLU A 27 -15.98 -3.85 12.10
N ARG A 28 -15.46 -2.88 12.87
CA ARG A 28 -14.62 -3.07 14.08
C ARG A 28 -13.40 -3.98 13.86
N PHE A 29 -12.90 -4.06 12.62
CA PHE A 29 -11.74 -4.87 12.25
C PHE A 29 -10.44 -4.16 12.64
N ARG A 30 -10.00 -4.36 13.90
CA ARG A 30 -8.82 -3.69 14.49
C ARG A 30 -7.55 -3.83 13.65
N ILE A 31 -7.30 -5.01 13.08
CA ILE A 31 -6.12 -5.29 12.25
C ILE A 31 -6.10 -4.41 10.99
N GLY A 32 -7.25 -4.24 10.33
CA GLY A 32 -7.37 -3.32 9.20
C GLY A 32 -7.19 -1.86 9.60
N VAL A 33 -7.62 -1.46 10.79
CA VAL A 33 -7.36 -0.09 11.28
C VAL A 33 -5.86 0.16 11.47
N TYR A 34 -5.12 -0.79 12.07
CA TYR A 34 -3.67 -0.67 12.22
C TYR A 34 -2.94 -0.66 10.87
N ALA A 35 -3.33 -1.55 9.95
CA ALA A 35 -2.75 -1.59 8.61
C ALA A 35 -3.05 -0.29 7.83
N GLY A 36 -4.25 0.25 7.94
CA GLY A 36 -4.62 1.51 7.28
C GLY A 36 -3.88 2.72 7.86
N ALA A 37 -3.66 2.76 9.18
CA ALA A 37 -2.84 3.78 9.83
C ALA A 37 -1.37 3.69 9.39
N LEU A 38 -0.81 2.47 9.34
CA LEU A 38 0.56 2.24 8.87
C LEU A 38 0.72 2.63 7.38
N ARG A 39 -0.31 2.38 6.55
CA ARG A 39 -0.34 2.87 5.17
C ARG A 39 -0.39 4.39 5.08
N ALA A 40 -1.20 5.06 5.89
CA ALA A 40 -1.23 6.53 5.89
C ALA A 40 0.14 7.11 6.26
N LEU A 41 0.81 6.53 7.26
CA LEU A 41 2.15 6.90 7.69
C LEU A 41 3.25 6.60 6.66
N THR A 42 3.00 5.74 5.67
CA THR A 42 3.97 5.41 4.62
C THR A 42 3.68 6.16 3.31
N VAL A 43 2.42 6.26 2.89
CA VAL A 43 2.01 6.94 1.65
C VAL A 43 2.30 8.44 1.69
N ILE A 44 2.01 9.11 2.82
CA ILE A 44 2.23 10.56 2.97
C ILE A 44 3.71 10.92 2.79
N PRO A 45 4.65 10.34 3.56
CA PRO A 45 6.06 10.64 3.35
C PRO A 45 6.56 10.15 1.99
N LEU A 46 6.10 9.01 1.45
CA LEU A 46 6.51 8.58 0.11
C LEU A 46 6.14 9.59 -0.96
N GLY A 47 4.94 10.18 -0.88
CA GLY A 47 4.50 11.26 -1.78
C GLY A 47 5.36 12.50 -1.66
N THR A 48 5.67 12.92 -0.44
CA THR A 48 6.57 14.06 -0.18
C THR A 48 7.98 13.78 -0.73
N LEU A 49 8.52 12.59 -0.50
CA LEU A 49 9.85 12.19 -0.98
C LEU A 49 9.90 12.10 -2.51
N LEU A 50 8.84 11.64 -3.16
CA LEU A 50 8.73 11.63 -4.63
C LEU A 50 8.74 13.04 -5.21
N VAL A 51 8.01 13.99 -4.62
CA VAL A 51 8.04 15.39 -5.05
C VAL A 51 9.45 15.97 -4.86
N VAL A 52 10.07 15.73 -3.70
CA VAL A 52 11.44 16.17 -3.41
C VAL A 52 12.46 15.59 -4.40
N ALA A 53 12.36 14.30 -4.73
CA ALA A 53 13.26 13.62 -5.66
C ALA A 53 13.11 14.13 -7.11
N TYR A 54 11.90 14.51 -7.53
CA TYR A 54 11.67 15.10 -8.85
C TYR A 54 12.06 16.58 -8.95
N PHE A 55 12.16 17.30 -7.82
CA PHE A 55 12.61 18.69 -7.75
C PHE A 55 13.91 18.83 -6.92
N PRO A 56 15.03 18.22 -7.36
CA PRO A 56 16.28 18.18 -6.59
C PRO A 56 16.91 19.58 -6.37
N ARG A 57 16.52 20.57 -7.18
CA ARG A 57 16.96 21.96 -7.04
C ARG A 57 16.47 22.64 -5.74
N LEU A 58 15.44 22.10 -5.08
CA LEU A 58 14.86 22.70 -3.87
C LEU A 58 15.49 22.18 -2.56
N THR A 59 16.16 21.03 -2.58
CA THR A 59 16.55 20.31 -1.35
C THR A 59 17.97 19.73 -1.37
N GLY A 60 18.64 19.71 -2.54
CA GLY A 60 19.94 19.07 -2.69
C GLY A 60 19.87 17.54 -2.76
N PRO A 61 20.98 16.86 -3.09
CA PRO A 61 21.02 15.39 -3.14
C PRO A 61 20.93 14.80 -1.73
N LEU A 62 19.88 14.03 -1.45
CA LEU A 62 19.66 13.36 -0.17
C LEU A 62 19.96 11.86 -0.34
N PRO A 63 21.16 11.36 0.05
CA PRO A 63 21.59 9.98 -0.21
C PRO A 63 20.74 8.93 0.53
N TRP A 64 20.01 9.33 1.57
CA TRP A 64 19.12 8.48 2.35
C TRP A 64 17.71 8.33 1.77
N LEU A 65 17.37 9.04 0.68
CA LEU A 65 16.07 8.91 0.00
C LEU A 65 15.84 7.51 -0.57
N GLY A 66 16.85 6.93 -1.23
CA GLY A 66 16.75 5.63 -1.88
C GLY A 66 16.38 4.51 -0.89
N PRO A 67 17.15 4.32 0.20
CA PRO A 67 16.84 3.31 1.22
C PRO A 67 15.46 3.48 1.86
N LEU A 68 15.04 4.72 2.17
CA LEU A 68 13.72 4.99 2.75
C LEU A 68 12.58 4.62 1.79
N VAL A 69 12.73 4.93 0.51
CA VAL A 69 11.75 4.57 -0.52
C VAL A 69 11.65 3.05 -0.64
N VAL A 70 12.77 2.32 -0.61
CA VAL A 70 12.76 0.84 -0.64
C VAL A 70 12.05 0.26 0.59
N VAL A 71 12.37 0.75 1.79
CA VAL A 71 11.74 0.29 3.04
C VAL A 71 10.24 0.57 3.02
N ALA A 72 9.82 1.74 2.55
CA ALA A 72 8.41 2.10 2.45
C ALA A 72 7.66 1.30 1.37
N ILE A 73 8.31 1.03 0.22
CA ILE A 73 7.79 0.14 -0.83
C ILE A 73 7.63 -1.29 -0.33
N ALA A 74 8.44 -1.75 0.62
CA ALA A 74 8.27 -3.08 1.24
C ALA A 74 7.20 -3.09 2.35
N LEU A 75 7.13 -2.04 3.17
CA LEU A 75 6.20 -1.96 4.30
C LEU A 75 4.74 -1.80 3.87
N MET A 76 4.48 -0.98 2.86
CA MET A 76 3.13 -0.77 2.31
C MET A 76 2.42 -2.08 1.92
N PRO A 77 2.95 -2.88 0.98
CA PRO A 77 2.34 -4.14 0.56
C PRO A 77 2.23 -5.12 1.73
N SER A 78 3.28 -5.25 2.54
CA SER A 78 3.29 -6.18 3.68
C SER A 78 2.11 -5.94 4.62
N SER A 79 1.81 -4.68 4.94
CA SER A 79 0.68 -4.33 5.80
C SER A 79 -0.67 -4.71 5.19
N SER A 80 -0.85 -4.49 3.88
CA SER A 80 -2.09 -4.84 3.17
C SER A 80 -2.28 -6.34 3.01
N PHE A 81 -1.21 -7.08 2.69
CA PHE A 81 -1.24 -8.54 2.59
C PHE A 81 -1.60 -9.19 3.94
N VAL A 82 -1.05 -8.67 5.05
CA VAL A 82 -1.41 -9.15 6.40
C VAL A 82 -2.88 -8.87 6.72
N ALA A 83 -3.37 -7.66 6.41
CA ALA A 83 -4.77 -7.30 6.63
C ALA A 83 -5.73 -8.17 5.79
N LEU A 84 -5.43 -8.38 4.51
CA LEU A 84 -6.22 -9.23 3.63
C LEU A 84 -6.15 -10.70 4.04
N GLY A 85 -4.97 -11.22 4.39
CA GLY A 85 -4.81 -12.61 4.85
C GLY A 85 -5.60 -12.88 6.13
N LYS A 86 -5.66 -11.91 7.05
CA LYS A 86 -6.51 -12.00 8.24
C LYS A 86 -8.00 -11.89 7.90
N ALA A 87 -8.38 -11.00 6.98
CA ALA A 87 -9.76 -10.90 6.51
C ALA A 87 -10.22 -12.18 5.79
N PHE A 88 -9.35 -12.80 5.01
CA PHE A 88 -9.61 -14.07 4.33
C PHE A 88 -9.81 -15.22 5.32
N ARG A 89 -8.97 -15.31 6.36
CA ARG A 89 -9.17 -16.29 7.44
C ARG A 89 -10.47 -16.07 8.20
N LEU A 90 -10.88 -14.82 8.41
CA LEU A 90 -12.18 -14.51 9.02
C LEU A 90 -13.34 -14.95 8.13
N MET A 91 -13.24 -14.72 6.82
CA MET A 91 -14.23 -15.15 5.84
C MET A 91 -14.35 -16.68 5.77
N GLN A 92 -13.23 -17.41 5.69
CA GLN A 92 -13.24 -18.88 5.58
C GLN A 92 -13.78 -19.60 6.83
N ASN A 93 -13.61 -19.02 8.02
CA ASN A 93 -14.04 -19.64 9.27
C ASN A 93 -15.42 -19.15 9.75
N ALA A 94 -16.10 -18.30 8.98
CA ALA A 94 -17.39 -17.76 9.35
C ALA A 94 -18.52 -18.77 9.08
N PRO A 95 -19.48 -18.95 10.00
CA PRO A 95 -20.69 -19.72 9.71
C PRO A 95 -21.53 -19.02 8.63
N ALA A 96 -22.24 -19.78 7.80
CA ALA A 96 -23.00 -19.28 6.65
C ALA A 96 -23.94 -18.09 6.95
N ILE A 97 -24.46 -18.02 8.18
CA ILE A 97 -25.35 -16.94 8.66
C ILE A 97 -24.62 -15.57 8.73
N GLN A 98 -23.28 -15.58 8.85
CA GLN A 98 -22.44 -14.38 9.00
C GLN A 98 -21.48 -14.16 7.82
N GLU A 99 -21.61 -14.94 6.74
CA GLU A 99 -20.70 -14.93 5.60
C GLU A 99 -20.64 -13.56 4.90
N GLU A 100 -21.79 -12.88 4.79
CA GLU A 100 -21.86 -11.54 4.22
C GLU A 100 -21.13 -10.50 5.08
N GLN A 101 -21.19 -10.61 6.41
CA GLN A 101 -20.48 -9.69 7.30
C GLN A 101 -18.97 -9.99 7.32
N ALA A 102 -18.60 -11.27 7.30
CA ALA A 102 -17.21 -11.71 7.31
C ALA A 102 -16.46 -11.41 6.00
N SER A 103 -17.17 -11.32 4.87
CA SER A 103 -16.59 -10.98 3.56
C SER A 103 -16.41 -9.47 3.33
N ARG A 104 -17.13 -8.59 4.04
CA ARG A 104 -16.99 -7.11 3.94
C ARG A 104 -15.56 -6.59 4.15
N PRO A 105 -14.81 -6.98 5.20
CA PRO A 105 -13.42 -6.55 5.34
C PRO A 105 -12.55 -7.09 4.21
N PHE A 106 -12.79 -8.31 3.73
CA PHE A 106 -12.05 -8.87 2.59
C PHE A 106 -12.26 -8.03 1.31
N ASN A 107 -13.51 -7.75 0.97
CA ASN A 107 -13.88 -6.95 -0.21
C ASN A 107 -13.34 -5.51 -0.14
N ALA A 108 -13.20 -4.95 1.06
CA ALA A 108 -12.63 -3.62 1.25
C ALA A 108 -11.11 -3.58 1.04
N TRP A 109 -10.40 -4.63 1.44
CA TRP A 109 -8.93 -4.72 1.36
C TRP A 109 -8.42 -5.30 0.04
N LEU A 110 -9.23 -6.07 -0.67
CA LEU A 110 -8.86 -6.71 -1.93
C LEU A 110 -8.34 -5.71 -3.01
N PRO A 111 -9.01 -4.57 -3.27
CA PRO A 111 -8.53 -3.60 -4.26
C PRO A 111 -7.19 -2.97 -3.86
N VAL A 112 -6.97 -2.75 -2.56
CA VAL A 112 -5.71 -2.20 -2.04
C VAL A 112 -4.55 -3.15 -2.31
N VAL A 113 -4.76 -4.45 -2.04
CA VAL A 113 -3.75 -5.48 -2.28
C VAL A 113 -3.46 -5.66 -3.77
N ILE A 114 -4.46 -5.55 -4.65
CA ILE A 114 -4.23 -5.61 -6.10
C ILE A 114 -3.28 -4.49 -6.54
N VAL A 115 -3.50 -3.26 -6.09
CA VAL A 115 -2.62 -2.12 -6.41
C VAL A 115 -1.22 -2.33 -5.86
N ASP A 116 -1.10 -2.85 -4.63
CA ASP A 116 0.19 -3.16 -4.02
C ASP A 116 0.94 -4.28 -4.74
N ALA A 117 0.23 -5.32 -5.21
CA ALA A 117 0.85 -6.38 -6.00
C ALA A 117 1.41 -5.84 -7.32
N ILE A 118 0.65 -4.96 -8.01
CA ILE A 118 1.13 -4.28 -9.22
C ILE A 118 2.39 -3.45 -8.91
N LEU A 119 2.39 -2.71 -7.80
CA LEU A 119 3.55 -1.94 -7.36
C LEU A 119 4.78 -2.80 -7.11
N VAL A 120 4.61 -3.94 -6.41
CA VAL A 120 5.71 -4.87 -6.14
C VAL A 120 6.26 -5.44 -7.44
N VAL A 121 5.40 -5.81 -8.40
CA VAL A 121 5.84 -6.30 -9.71
C VAL A 121 6.60 -5.22 -10.47
N ILE A 122 6.11 -3.99 -10.52
CA ILE A 122 6.80 -2.87 -11.17
C ILE A 122 8.17 -2.64 -10.50
N ALA A 123 8.22 -2.60 -9.17
CA ALA A 123 9.46 -2.41 -8.42
C ALA A 123 10.46 -3.54 -8.70
N LEU A 124 10.01 -4.80 -8.73
CA LEU A 124 10.84 -5.95 -9.07
C LEU A 124 11.41 -5.84 -10.48
N VAL A 125 10.57 -5.48 -11.46
CA VAL A 125 11.01 -5.25 -12.85
C VAL A 125 12.04 -4.12 -12.93
N VAL A 126 11.83 -3.01 -12.23
CA VAL A 126 12.80 -1.91 -12.17
C VAL A 126 14.13 -2.39 -11.59
N VAL A 127 14.10 -3.14 -10.48
CA VAL A 127 15.31 -3.69 -9.84
C VAL A 127 16.06 -4.61 -10.81
N LEU A 128 15.36 -5.58 -11.42
CA LEU A 128 15.92 -6.53 -12.38
C LEU A 128 16.51 -5.86 -13.62
N LEU A 129 15.95 -4.74 -14.08
CA LEU A 129 16.47 -3.98 -15.21
C LEU A 129 17.61 -3.03 -14.81
N SER A 130 17.65 -2.59 -13.55
CA SER A 130 18.69 -1.68 -13.02
C SER A 130 19.97 -2.39 -12.58
N HIS A 131 19.88 -3.69 -12.27
CA HIS A 131 21.03 -4.57 -12.13
C HIS A 131 21.19 -5.38 -13.43
N PRO A 132 21.95 -4.89 -14.43
CA PRO A 132 22.35 -5.75 -15.53
C PRO A 132 23.16 -6.89 -14.92
N TRP A 133 22.66 -8.11 -15.07
CA TRP A 133 23.27 -9.36 -14.63
C TRP A 133 24.78 -9.34 -14.92
N GLN A 134 25.57 -9.08 -13.89
CA GLN A 134 27.02 -9.26 -13.83
C GLN A 134 27.28 -10.41 -12.87
#